data_AF-A8WI08-F1
#
_entry.id   AF-A8WI08-F1
#
_cell.length_a   1.000
_cell.length_b   1.000
_cell.length_c   1.000
_cell.angle_alpha   90.00
_cell.angle_beta   90.00
_cell.angle_gamma   90.00
#
_symmetry.space_group_name_H-M   'P 1'
#
loop_
_entity.id
_entity.type
_entity.pdbx_description
1 polymer ?
#
loop_
_entity_poly.entity_id
_entity_poly.type
_entity_poly.pdbx_seq_one_letter_code
_entity_poly.pdbx_strand_id
1 'polypeptide(L)' 'MRILMKKYDLKESKYVTFDPVESYFECISSCDISDGICISQCVEILRDDES' A
#
# COMPACT_ATOMS: atom_id res chain seq x y z
N MET A 1 10.02 -28.29 -15.76
CA MET A 1 8.77 -28.27 -14.98
C MET A 1 8.62 -26.88 -14.39
N ARG A 2 7.45 -26.26 -14.57
CA ARG A 2 7.02 -25.02 -13.90
C ARG A 2 7.34 -25.12 -12.39
N ILE A 3 7.67 -24.05 -11.66
CA ILE A 3 6.76 -22.95 -11.38
C ILE A 3 7.59 -21.68 -11.11
N LEU A 4 7.28 -20.61 -11.85
CA LEU A 4 7.50 -19.23 -11.42
C LEU A 4 6.57 -19.02 -10.19
N MET A 5 7.02 -19.40 -9.00
CA MET A 5 6.20 -19.27 -7.80
C MET A 5 6.61 -17.97 -7.12
N LYS A 6 5.85 -16.93 -7.49
CA LYS A 6 5.57 -15.72 -6.72
C LYS A 6 6.29 -15.67 -5.37
N LYS A 7 7.38 -14.89 -5.28
CA LYS A 7 7.91 -14.40 -4.00
C LYS A 7 7.02 -13.28 -3.47
N TYR A 8 5.72 -13.54 -3.39
CA TYR A 8 4.72 -12.68 -2.77
C TYR A 8 4.06 -13.48 -1.65
N ASP A 9 4.86 -14.03 -0.74
CA ASP A 9 4.39 -14.50 0.57
C ASP A 9 5.60 -14.97 1.39
N LEU A 10 6.26 -14.02 2.06
CA LEU A 10 7.08 -14.32 3.24
C LEU A 10 7.00 -13.15 4.22
N LYS A 11 5.80 -12.90 4.75
CA LYS A 11 5.59 -11.99 5.88
C LYS A 11 5.53 -12.81 7.16
N GLU A 12 6.69 -13.08 7.75
CA GLU A 12 6.77 -13.37 9.19
C GLU A 12 7.92 -12.56 9.80
N SER A 13 7.67 -11.26 9.96
CA SER A 13 8.29 -10.55 11.06
C SER A 13 7.34 -9.46 11.54
N LYS A 14 6.97 -9.54 12.82
CA LYS A 14 6.22 -8.50 13.53
C LYS A 14 7.13 -7.32 13.86
N TYR A 15 7.76 -6.76 12.84
CA TYR A 15 8.00 -5.34 12.80
C TYR A 15 6.67 -4.76 12.32
N VAL A 16 6.09 -3.79 13.02
CA VAL A 16 5.12 -2.89 12.38
C VAL A 16 5.94 -2.06 11.40
N THR A 17 6.42 -2.70 10.33
CA THR A 17 6.96 -2.04 9.17
C THR A 17 5.76 -1.32 8.60
N PHE A 18 5.74 0.00 8.80
CA PHE A 18 4.77 0.88 8.17
C PHE A 18 4.92 0.66 6.67
N ASP A 19 3.99 -0.12 6.09
CA ASP A 19 3.95 -0.37 4.67
C ASP A 19 3.08 0.74 4.06
N PRO A 20 3.66 1.65 3.28
CA PRO A 20 2.94 2.79 2.72
C PRO A 20 1.84 2.32 1.76
N VAL A 21 2.00 1.15 1.13
CA VAL A 21 1.01 0.58 0.21
C VAL A 21 -0.20 0.08 0.97
N GLU A 22 -0.03 -0.64 2.08
CA GLU A 22 -1.14 -1.04 2.96
C GLU A 22 -1.86 0.19 3.52
N SER A 23 -1.12 1.22 3.94
CA SER A 23 -1.71 2.47 4.45
C SER A 23 -2.51 3.22 3.37
N TYR A 24 -2.04 3.21 2.12
CA TYR A 24 -2.80 3.71 0.98
C TYR A 24 -4.10 2.93 0.77
N PHE A 25 -4.06 1.60 0.89
CA PHE A 25 -5.25 0.76 0.72
C PHE A 25 -6.29 1.00 1.82
N GLU A 26 -5.89 1.21 3.07
CA GLU A 26 -6.81 1.62 4.14
C GLU A 26 -7.42 3.01 3.86
N CYS A 27 -6.61 3.96 3.39
CA CYS A 27 -7.06 5.31 3.05
C CYS A 27 -8.07 5.32 1.90
N ILE A 28 -7.74 4.68 0.77
CA ILE A 28 -8.60 4.67 -0.43
C ILE A 28 -9.91 3.92 -0.19
N SER A 29 -9.91 2.92 0.70
CA SER A 29 -11.12 2.19 1.10
C SER A 29 -12.13 3.09 1.83
N SER A 30 -11.67 4.20 2.38
CA SER A 30 -12.51 5.21 3.06
C SER A 30 -12.86 6.41 2.18
N CYS A 31 -12.29 6.50 0.97
CA CYS A 31 -12.54 7.58 0.01
C CYS A 31 -13.60 7.20 -1.03
N ASP A 32 -14.34 8.20 -1.52
CA ASP A 32 -15.07 8.07 -2.77
C ASP A 32 -14.11 8.25 -3.95
N ILE A 33 -14.18 7.36 -4.95
CA ILE A 33 -13.26 7.42 -6.10
C ILE A 33 -13.52 8.64 -7.01
N SER A 34 -14.66 9.31 -6.83
CA SER A 34 -14.97 10.56 -7.52
C SER A 34 -14.40 11.77 -6.79
N ASP A 35 -14.02 11.62 -5.51
CA ASP A 35 -13.40 12.67 -4.71
C ASP A 35 -11.88 12.67 -4.95
N GLY A 36 -11.48 13.41 -5.99
CA GLY A 36 -10.08 13.57 -6.37
C GLY A 36 -9.21 14.21 -5.29
N ILE A 37 -9.80 14.93 -4.33
CA ILE A 37 -9.06 15.51 -3.20
C ILE A 37 -8.69 14.40 -2.22
N CYS A 38 -9.66 13.54 -1.89
CA CYS A 38 -9.47 12.37 -1.03
C CYS A 38 -8.39 11.43 -1.60
N ILE A 39 -8.46 11.13 -2.90
CA ILE A 39 -7.46 10.31 -3.58
C ILE A 39 -6.07 10.95 -3.52
N SER A 40 -5.98 12.26 -3.78
CA SER A 40 -4.69 12.96 -3.77
C SER A 40 -4.02 12.89 -2.40
N GLN A 41 -4.79 13.01 -1.31
CA GLN A 41 -4.28 12.85 0.05
C GLN A 41 -3.79 11.43 0.33
N CYS A 42 -4.50 10.41 -0.15
CA CYS A 42 -4.04 9.03 0.00
C CYS A 42 -2.76 8.75 -0.78
N VAL A 43 -2.60 9.34 -1.97
CA VAL A 43 -1.38 9.15 -2.79
C VAL A 43 -0.15 9.77 -2.15
N GLU A 44 -0.28 10.85 -1.37
CA GLU A 44 0.85 11.44 -0.63
C GLU A 44 1.47 10.46 0.38
N ILE A 45 0.69 9.51 0.91
CA ILE A 45 1.18 8.45 1.82
C ILE A 45 2.26 7.59 1.15
N LEU A 46 2.16 7.40 -0.17
CA LEU A 46 3.13 6.64 -0.96
C LEU A 46 4.40 7.46 -1.26
N ARG A 47 4.37 8.77 -1.10
CA ARG A 47 5.48 9.66 -1.50
C ARG A 47 6.55 9.82 -0.41
N ASP A 48 6.20 9.57 0.85
CA ASP A 48 7.12 9.70 2.00
C ASP A 48 8.20 8.59 2.04
N ASP A 49 8.01 7.47 1.32
CA ASP A 49 8.96 6.36 1.26
C ASP A 49 10.14 6.59 0.27
N GLU A 50 10.08 7.62 -0.57
CA GLU A 50 11.08 7.92 -1.61
C GLU A 50 12.12 8.99 -1.16
N SER A 51 12.39 9.11 0.15
CA SER A 51 13.37 10.07 0.72
C SER A 51 14.63 9.42 1.29
#